data_AF-A0A6L7QKB0-F1
#
_entry.id   AF-A0A6L7QKB0-F1
#
_cell.length_a   1.000
_cell.length_b   1.000
_cell.length_c   1.000
_cell.angle_alpha   90.00
_cell.angle_beta   90.00
_cell.angle_gamma   90.00
#
_symmetry.space_group_name_H-M   'P 1'
#
loop_
_entity.id
_entity.type
_entity.pdbx_description
1 polymer ?
#
loop_
_entity_poly.entity_id
_entity_poly.type
_entity_poly.pdbx_seq_one_letter_code
_entity_poly.pdbx_strand_id
1 'polypeptide(L)'
;MQKRIPTHYLSHLSDRYLVELAGSGLSWRSMLLGLGLVVAISIGSPYSIWMVGSSEMTWSYFPIAVGAPLFFLVLGNALLKRALSAAELITIIIMGLVASGMPIFMVGLILSIISKPYYGALPTNQWAEYVHPYLPDWAIPDPAHDAMRFFYEGLPSKDLAIPWEAWAAPLLWWLLLVLAIYFVGLCSVVLLRRHWMERERLTFPLTEVALMLTEEAPGSALPPALKTQVFWIGFAVPFGLIAFNIPSYFYPGLAQVPVFREWAFVLIPQAPPLNLILYFPVLGFMYLAPLAISFSVWFFHLLYLVQLGLITETGLFNLRADPFVYSGIPLSWQSWGAFVAMVGWSLWMARSHLAAVWRTALGRAGRIDDSDEMISYRAAVGGGLAGLCFILGWLWRSGLDLHLAAFYLAAALTIFLGITRLVVQAGLHYLTTPMSAQGMVVAAAGSALGPQNLVALALTFAWCSDGQSTFMPSAANALKLHDYYTHR
;
A
#
# COMPACT_ATOMS: atom_id res chain seq x y z
N MET A 1 34.99 -28.75 -15.69
CA MET A 1 34.80 -27.30 -15.85
C MET A 1 34.65 -26.67 -14.47
N GLN A 2 35.67 -25.95 -14.00
CA GLN A 2 35.59 -25.24 -12.73
C GLN A 2 34.57 -24.10 -12.87
N LYS A 3 33.47 -24.17 -12.11
CA LYS A 3 32.47 -23.10 -11.99
C LYS A 3 33.07 -21.92 -11.21
N ARG A 4 34.00 -21.18 -11.80
CA ARG A 4 34.43 -19.88 -11.28
C ARG A 4 33.69 -18.80 -12.04
N ILE A 5 32.88 -18.03 -11.32
CA ILE A 5 32.22 -16.84 -11.84
C ILE A 5 33.33 -15.87 -12.30
N PRO A 6 33.27 -15.32 -13.52
CA PRO A 6 34.27 -14.38 -14.01
C PRO A 6 34.45 -13.19 -13.06
N THR A 7 35.69 -12.74 -12.87
CA THR A 7 36.05 -11.69 -11.90
C THR A 7 35.37 -10.34 -12.17
N HIS A 8 35.04 -10.02 -13.42
CA HIS A 8 34.29 -8.80 -13.75
C HIS A 8 32.80 -8.87 -13.31
N TYR A 9 32.22 -10.07 -13.22
CA TYR A 9 30.89 -10.26 -12.63
C TYR A 9 30.96 -10.14 -11.11
N LEU A 10 32.07 -10.55 -10.50
CA LEU A 10 32.31 -10.39 -9.06
C LEU A 10 32.49 -8.90 -8.68
N SER A 11 33.13 -8.08 -9.52
CA SER A 11 33.18 -6.62 -9.30
C SER A 11 31.79 -5.99 -9.41
N HIS A 12 31.00 -6.36 -10.42
CA HIS A 12 29.61 -5.87 -10.53
C HIS A 12 28.68 -6.35 -9.41
N LEU A 13 28.92 -7.55 -8.87
CA LEU A 13 28.18 -8.10 -7.72
C LEU A 13 28.67 -7.55 -6.38
N SER A 14 29.90 -7.06 -6.27
CA SER A 14 30.40 -6.42 -5.05
C SER A 14 30.03 -4.94 -5.01
N ASP A 15 30.06 -4.24 -6.14
CA ASP A 15 29.76 -2.80 -6.21
C ASP A 15 28.27 -2.47 -5.95
N ARG A 16 27.32 -3.34 -6.32
CA ARG A 16 25.88 -3.08 -6.10
C ARG A 16 25.43 -3.14 -4.63
N TYR A 17 26.24 -3.70 -3.74
CA TYR A 17 25.87 -3.90 -2.33
C TYR A 17 26.72 -3.08 -1.35
N LEU A 18 27.55 -2.15 -1.85
CA LEU A 18 28.45 -1.31 -1.05
C LEU A 18 27.92 0.14 -0.88
N VAL A 19 26.61 0.35 -0.93
CA VAL A 19 26.06 1.64 -0.46
C VAL A 19 26.00 1.59 1.06
N GLU A 20 27.15 1.71 1.71
CA GLU A 20 27.21 1.91 3.16
C GLU A 20 26.97 3.38 3.46
N LEU A 21 25.83 3.67 4.08
CA LEU A 21 25.49 5.01 4.54
C LEU A 21 26.24 5.26 5.85
N ALA A 22 27.09 6.28 5.85
CA ALA A 22 27.84 6.69 7.03
C ALA A 22 26.99 7.61 7.92
N GLY A 23 26.89 7.29 9.21
CA GLY A 23 26.28 8.13 10.24
C GLY A 23 24.82 7.79 10.56
N SER A 24 24.29 8.43 11.61
CA SER A 24 22.89 8.27 12.02
C SER A 24 21.97 9.10 11.13
N GLY A 25 20.96 8.47 10.54
CA GLY A 25 19.89 9.18 9.82
C GLY A 25 18.97 9.99 10.73
N LEU A 26 18.99 9.72 12.05
CA LEU A 26 18.17 10.39 13.06
C LEU A 26 18.86 11.67 13.54
N SER A 27 18.60 12.77 12.82
CA SER A 27 18.98 14.12 13.24
C SER A 27 17.74 14.99 13.47
N TRP A 28 17.86 16.05 14.27
CA TRP A 28 16.80 17.07 14.40
C TRP A 28 16.32 17.62 13.05
N ARG A 29 17.24 17.80 12.08
CA ARG A 29 16.91 18.32 10.74
C ARG A 29 16.06 17.32 9.96
N SER A 30 16.45 16.04 9.96
CA SER A 30 15.69 14.97 9.31
C SER A 30 14.31 14.79 9.93
N MET A 31 14.21 14.87 11.26
CA MET A 31 12.94 14.75 11.97
C MET A 31 12.01 15.92 11.68
N LEU A 32 12.52 17.14 11.66
CA LEU A 32 11.71 18.32 11.31
C LEU A 32 11.21 18.28 9.87
N LEU A 33 12.10 18.02 8.91
CA LEU A 33 11.75 17.99 7.49
C LEU A 33 10.83 16.81 7.19
N GLY A 34 11.10 15.65 7.78
CA GLY A 34 10.25 14.47 7.70
C GLY A 34 8.87 14.72 8.30
N LEU A 35 8.78 15.33 9.49
CA LEU A 35 7.50 15.68 10.10
C LEU A 35 6.75 16.71 9.25
N GLY A 36 7.45 17.71 8.70
CA GLY A 36 6.88 18.66 7.76
C GLY A 36 6.30 17.98 6.52
N LEU A 37 7.00 17.00 5.95
CA LEU A 37 6.51 16.18 4.85
C LEU A 37 5.27 15.36 5.25
N VAL A 38 5.29 14.72 6.42
CA VAL A 38 4.13 13.96 6.94
C VAL A 38 2.90 14.87 7.10
N VAL A 39 3.06 16.07 7.65
CA VAL A 39 1.99 17.06 7.79
C VAL A 39 1.49 17.51 6.42
N ALA A 40 2.40 17.82 5.49
CA ALA A 40 2.06 18.23 4.13
C ALA A 40 1.28 17.14 3.38
N ILE A 41 1.67 15.87 3.52
CA ILE A 41 0.94 14.73 2.94
C ILE A 41 -0.42 14.57 3.62
N SER A 42 -0.48 14.66 4.94
CA SER A 42 -1.71 14.41 5.72
C SER A 42 -2.79 15.46 5.51
N ILE A 43 -2.41 16.71 5.25
CA ILE A 43 -3.34 17.81 4.97
C ILE A 43 -3.53 17.98 3.46
N GLY A 44 -2.44 17.98 2.70
CA GLY A 44 -2.42 18.29 1.28
C GLY A 44 -3.11 17.23 0.43
N SER A 45 -2.95 15.94 0.74
CA SER A 45 -3.53 14.87 -0.09
C SER A 45 -5.06 14.87 -0.01
N PRO A 46 -5.69 14.88 1.19
CA PRO A 46 -7.15 15.03 1.29
C PRO A 46 -7.68 16.31 0.65
N TYR A 47 -6.99 17.44 0.83
CA TYR A 47 -7.38 18.71 0.20
C TYR A 47 -7.32 18.63 -1.33
N SER A 48 -6.25 18.03 -1.87
CA SER A 48 -6.04 17.83 -3.31
C SER A 48 -7.17 17.04 -3.96
N ILE A 49 -7.58 15.93 -3.34
CA ILE A 49 -8.63 15.07 -3.90
C ILE A 49 -10.05 15.61 -3.63
N TRP A 50 -10.37 16.01 -2.38
CA TRP A 50 -11.76 16.30 -2.00
C TRP A 50 -12.16 17.75 -2.19
N MET A 51 -11.23 18.71 -2.07
CA MET A 51 -11.54 20.14 -2.21
C MET A 51 -11.22 20.66 -3.60
N VAL A 52 -10.06 20.30 -4.14
CA VAL A 52 -9.63 20.75 -5.47
C VAL A 52 -10.22 19.86 -6.57
N GLY A 53 -10.49 18.57 -6.28
CA GLY A 53 -10.90 17.62 -7.33
C GLY A 53 -9.77 17.31 -8.31
N SER A 54 -8.55 17.25 -7.80
CA SER A 54 -7.33 16.97 -8.57
C SER A 54 -6.82 15.55 -8.30
N SER A 55 -5.60 15.23 -8.72
CA SER A 55 -5.04 13.87 -8.70
C SER A 55 -4.91 13.26 -7.30
N GLU A 56 -5.02 11.93 -7.25
CA GLU A 56 -4.77 11.12 -6.05
C GLU A 56 -3.26 10.97 -5.78
N MET A 57 -2.66 11.93 -5.09
CA MET A 57 -1.19 12.03 -4.98
C MET A 57 -0.54 10.91 -4.13
N THR A 58 -1.31 10.18 -3.34
CA THR A 58 -0.84 9.14 -2.40
C THR A 58 -1.08 7.71 -2.87
N TRP A 59 -1.75 7.53 -4.02
CA TRP A 59 -2.15 6.21 -4.49
C TRP A 59 -1.00 5.54 -5.26
N SER A 60 -0.17 4.74 -4.57
CA SER A 60 0.85 3.80 -5.10
C SER A 60 1.84 3.43 -3.99
N TYR A 61 2.69 2.43 -4.23
CA TYR A 61 3.74 2.03 -3.26
C TYR A 61 4.98 2.94 -3.28
N PHE A 62 5.07 3.86 -4.24
CA PHE A 62 6.02 4.97 -4.23
C PHE A 62 5.32 6.24 -4.71
N PRO A 63 4.49 6.86 -3.85
CA PRO A 63 3.57 7.91 -4.27
C PRO A 63 4.26 9.20 -4.66
N ILE A 64 3.60 9.93 -5.56
CA ILE A 64 4.06 11.24 -6.05
C ILE A 64 4.22 12.22 -4.88
N ALA A 65 3.34 12.13 -3.88
CA ALA A 65 3.40 12.92 -2.65
C ALA A 65 4.70 12.71 -1.83
N VAL A 66 5.46 11.64 -2.12
CA VAL A 66 6.77 11.37 -1.52
C VAL A 66 7.90 11.61 -2.53
N GLY A 67 7.76 11.06 -3.74
CA GLY A 67 8.78 11.13 -4.77
C GLY A 67 9.10 12.54 -5.26
N ALA A 68 8.07 13.38 -5.47
CA ALA A 68 8.29 14.76 -5.94
C ALA A 68 8.95 15.65 -4.88
N PRO A 69 8.46 15.71 -3.62
CA PRO A 69 9.16 16.44 -2.56
C PRO A 69 10.59 15.95 -2.34
N LEU A 70 10.83 14.63 -2.40
CA LEU A 70 12.19 14.08 -2.32
C LEU A 70 13.09 14.62 -3.43
N PHE A 71 12.63 14.59 -4.69
CA PHE A 71 13.41 15.09 -5.81
C PHE A 71 13.82 16.56 -5.60
N PHE A 72 12.88 17.41 -5.16
CA PHE A 72 13.18 18.81 -4.85
C PHE A 72 14.09 18.97 -3.62
N LEU A 73 13.95 18.12 -2.61
CA LEU A 73 14.86 18.10 -1.45
C LEU A 73 16.29 17.75 -1.87
N VAL A 74 16.47 16.78 -2.77
CA VAL A 74 17.80 16.40 -3.29
C VAL A 74 18.43 17.55 -4.07
N LEU A 75 17.65 18.21 -4.95
CA LEU A 75 18.13 19.39 -5.68
C LEU A 75 18.47 20.55 -4.73
N GLY A 76 17.60 20.85 -3.76
CA GLY A 76 17.85 21.87 -2.74
C GLY A 76 19.07 21.55 -1.89
N ASN A 77 19.24 20.29 -1.50
CA ASN A 77 20.41 19.83 -0.76
C ASN A 77 21.71 20.02 -1.56
N ALA A 78 21.67 19.76 -2.87
CA ALA A 78 22.80 20.00 -3.76
C ALA A 78 23.15 21.49 -3.87
N LEU A 79 22.14 22.37 -3.99
CA LEU A 79 22.31 23.82 -4.02
C LEU A 79 22.91 24.38 -2.71
N LEU A 80 22.51 23.79 -1.58
CA LEU A 80 23.01 24.14 -0.24
C LEU A 80 24.33 23.40 0.12
N LYS A 81 25.02 22.84 -0.86
CA LYS A 81 26.31 22.13 -0.69
C LYS A 81 26.25 21.00 0.34
N ARG A 82 25.21 20.15 0.27
CA ARG A 82 24.97 18.98 1.13
C ARG A 82 24.74 19.32 2.61
N ALA A 83 23.72 20.13 2.86
CA ALA A 83 23.26 20.44 4.22
C ALA A 83 22.67 19.23 4.97
N LEU A 84 22.23 18.21 4.23
CA LEU A 84 21.72 16.92 4.68
C LEU A 84 22.58 15.78 4.12
N SER A 85 22.83 14.78 4.95
CA SER A 85 23.44 13.51 4.58
C SER A 85 22.45 12.59 3.85
N ALA A 86 22.96 11.60 3.10
CA ALA A 86 22.14 10.55 2.51
C ALA A 86 21.28 9.80 3.56
N ALA A 87 21.88 9.58 4.74
CA ALA A 87 21.25 9.00 5.91
C ALA A 87 20.00 9.80 6.38
N GLU A 88 20.10 11.13 6.44
CA GLU A 88 18.97 12.00 6.80
C GLU A 88 17.89 12.03 5.71
N LEU A 89 18.28 12.04 4.43
CA LEU A 89 17.35 12.00 3.30
C LEU A 89 16.53 10.70 3.31
N ILE A 90 17.16 9.56 3.52
CA ILE A 90 16.46 8.26 3.60
C ILE A 90 15.49 8.22 4.77
N THR A 91 15.83 8.81 5.91
CA THR A 91 14.91 8.93 7.06
C THR A 91 13.67 9.73 6.68
N ILE A 92 13.83 10.86 5.99
CA ILE A 92 12.71 11.68 5.48
C ILE A 92 11.82 10.88 4.51
N ILE A 93 12.43 10.09 3.61
CA ILE A 93 11.70 9.23 2.65
C ILE A 93 10.88 8.17 3.40
N ILE A 94 11.49 7.49 4.36
CA ILE A 94 10.81 6.46 5.17
C ILE A 94 9.58 7.05 5.86
N MET A 95 9.72 8.23 6.47
CA MET A 95 8.60 8.93 7.10
C MET A 95 7.48 9.25 6.10
N GLY A 96 7.83 9.71 4.89
CA GLY A 96 6.87 9.98 3.82
C GLY A 96 6.14 8.73 3.32
N LEU A 97 6.88 7.65 3.01
CA LEU A 97 6.32 6.38 2.51
C LEU A 97 5.39 5.70 3.52
N VAL A 98 5.71 5.80 4.81
CA VAL A 98 4.86 5.28 5.87
C VAL A 98 3.59 6.11 6.01
N ALA A 99 3.70 7.44 5.92
CA ALA A 99 2.55 8.33 6.09
C ALA A 99 1.59 8.34 4.89
N SER A 100 2.06 8.12 3.67
CA SER A 100 1.27 8.36 2.45
C SER A 100 -0.02 7.56 2.34
N GLY A 101 -0.06 6.30 2.79
CA GLY A 101 -1.26 5.46 2.71
C GLY A 101 -2.37 5.84 3.70
N MET A 102 -2.08 6.63 4.73
CA MET A 102 -3.01 6.84 5.85
C MET A 102 -4.15 7.85 5.58
N PRO A 103 -3.89 9.06 5.04
CA PRO A 103 -4.86 10.16 5.10
C PRO A 103 -6.15 9.91 4.32
N ILE A 104 -6.04 9.36 3.10
CA ILE A 104 -7.19 9.19 2.19
C ILE A 104 -7.83 7.82 2.40
N PHE A 105 -7.07 6.74 2.14
CA PHE A 105 -7.63 5.39 2.03
C PHE A 105 -7.73 4.64 3.36
N MET A 106 -7.17 5.17 4.45
CA MET A 106 -7.44 4.65 5.80
C MET A 106 -8.38 5.60 6.54
N VAL A 107 -7.93 6.82 6.85
CA VAL A 107 -8.72 7.77 7.67
C VAL A 107 -9.95 8.27 6.91
N GLY A 108 -9.81 8.64 5.64
CA GLY A 108 -10.94 9.09 4.82
C GLY A 108 -12.02 8.03 4.62
N LEU A 109 -11.62 6.76 4.41
CA LEU A 109 -12.57 5.65 4.29
C LEU A 109 -13.23 5.32 5.63
N ILE A 110 -12.50 5.35 6.76
CA ILE A 110 -13.08 5.21 8.10
C ILE A 110 -14.14 6.28 8.32
N LEU A 111 -13.80 7.55 8.15
CA LEU A 111 -14.73 8.67 8.36
C LEU A 111 -15.96 8.54 7.46
N SER A 112 -15.78 8.11 6.21
CA SER A 112 -16.89 7.89 5.28
C SER A 112 -17.78 6.74 5.72
N ILE A 113 -17.21 5.58 6.10
CA ILE A 113 -17.97 4.38 6.43
C ILE A 113 -18.76 4.51 7.73
N ILE A 114 -18.22 5.21 8.72
CA ILE A 114 -18.89 5.34 10.01
C ILE A 114 -19.98 6.41 10.03
N SER A 115 -19.89 7.41 9.14
CA SER A 115 -20.85 8.53 9.09
C SER A 115 -21.96 8.34 8.06
N LYS A 116 -21.67 7.65 6.95
CA LYS A 116 -22.60 7.47 5.84
C LYS A 116 -23.90 6.75 6.22
N PRO A 117 -23.93 5.72 7.08
CA PRO A 117 -25.16 4.97 7.36
C PRO A 117 -26.33 5.86 7.81
N TYR A 118 -26.07 6.89 8.62
CA TYR A 118 -27.09 7.82 9.07
C TYR A 118 -27.28 8.99 8.11
N TYR A 119 -26.19 9.62 7.63
CA TYR A 119 -26.30 10.77 6.72
C TYR A 119 -26.91 10.41 5.36
N GLY A 120 -26.60 9.23 4.84
CA GLY A 120 -27.06 8.73 3.53
C GLY A 120 -28.36 7.94 3.58
N ALA A 121 -29.02 7.83 4.74
CA ALA A 121 -30.25 7.07 4.86
C ALA A 121 -31.40 7.77 4.10
N LEU A 122 -32.04 7.04 3.18
CA LEU A 122 -33.17 7.53 2.39
C LEU A 122 -34.31 6.50 2.44
N PRO A 123 -35.58 6.91 2.25
CA PRO A 123 -36.69 5.96 2.16
C PRO A 123 -36.51 4.92 1.05
N THR A 124 -35.78 5.24 -0.01
CA THR A 124 -35.54 4.36 -1.16
C THR A 124 -34.45 3.32 -0.93
N ASN A 125 -33.45 3.58 -0.06
CA ASN A 125 -32.42 2.60 0.28
C ASN A 125 -32.73 1.81 1.54
N GLN A 126 -33.73 2.26 2.33
CA GLN A 126 -34.26 1.56 3.50
C GLN A 126 -33.19 1.22 4.55
N TRP A 127 -32.11 2.01 4.64
CA TRP A 127 -31.03 1.74 5.61
C TRP A 127 -31.49 1.80 7.06
N ALA A 128 -32.53 2.59 7.36
CA ALA A 128 -33.14 2.62 8.68
C ALA A 128 -33.72 1.27 9.12
N GLU A 129 -34.20 0.46 8.17
CA GLU A 129 -34.79 -0.85 8.44
C GLU A 129 -33.74 -1.96 8.37
N TYR A 130 -32.85 -1.93 7.37
CA TYR A 130 -31.95 -3.04 7.08
C TYR A 130 -30.51 -2.89 7.60
N VAL A 131 -30.09 -1.67 7.95
CA VAL A 131 -28.70 -1.39 8.35
C VAL A 131 -28.61 -0.88 9.79
N HIS A 132 -29.36 0.16 10.15
CA HIS A 132 -29.27 0.83 11.46
C HIS A 132 -29.42 -0.12 12.65
N PRO A 133 -30.34 -1.11 12.64
CA PRO A 133 -30.51 -2.01 13.80
C PRO A 133 -29.29 -2.88 14.12
N TYR A 134 -28.34 -2.99 13.18
CA TYR A 134 -27.16 -3.84 13.32
C TYR A 134 -25.86 -3.05 13.50
N LEU A 135 -25.94 -1.72 13.54
CA LEU A 135 -24.78 -0.86 13.74
C LEU A 135 -24.32 -0.89 15.21
N PRO A 136 -23.02 -1.07 15.48
CA PRO A 136 -22.51 -1.03 16.85
C PRO A 136 -22.36 0.41 17.36
N ASP A 137 -23.09 0.77 18.43
CA ASP A 137 -23.09 2.11 19.04
C ASP A 137 -21.70 2.61 19.49
N TRP A 138 -20.77 1.69 19.77
CA TRP A 138 -19.41 2.05 20.19
C TRP A 138 -18.49 2.41 19.01
N ALA A 139 -18.80 1.96 17.79
CA ALA A 139 -17.96 2.16 16.59
C ALA A 139 -18.58 3.15 15.60
N ILE A 140 -19.87 3.47 15.75
CA ILE A 140 -20.60 4.39 14.89
C ILE A 140 -20.94 5.62 15.71
N PRO A 141 -20.61 6.83 15.21
CA PRO A 141 -21.01 8.06 15.85
C PRO A 141 -22.51 8.16 16.10
N ASP A 142 -22.88 8.67 17.26
CA ASP A 142 -24.28 8.90 17.63
C ASP A 142 -24.91 9.90 16.63
N PRO A 143 -26.02 9.52 15.96
CA PRO A 143 -26.72 10.42 15.03
C PRO A 143 -27.44 11.58 15.74
N ALA A 144 -27.55 11.57 17.07
CA ALA A 144 -28.20 12.63 17.83
C ALA A 144 -27.59 14.01 17.55
N HIS A 145 -28.41 15.05 17.71
CA HIS A 145 -28.01 16.45 17.57
C HIS A 145 -27.41 16.81 16.19
N ASP A 146 -27.82 16.11 15.12
CA ASP A 146 -27.40 16.36 13.74
C ASP A 146 -25.89 16.25 13.47
N ALA A 147 -25.16 15.51 14.32
CA ALA A 147 -23.71 15.39 14.22
C ALA A 147 -23.23 14.92 12.84
N MET A 148 -24.00 14.05 12.18
CA MET A 148 -23.65 13.50 10.86
C MET A 148 -23.84 14.52 9.74
N ARG A 149 -24.89 15.33 9.83
CA ARG A 149 -25.11 16.43 8.88
C ARG A 149 -24.04 17.49 9.02
N PHE A 150 -23.67 17.86 10.25
CA PHE A 150 -22.62 18.86 10.50
C PHE A 150 -21.24 18.41 9.99
N PHE A 151 -20.97 17.11 9.94
CA PHE A 151 -19.73 16.59 9.34
C PHE A 151 -19.65 16.84 7.82
N TYR A 152 -20.76 16.68 7.10
CA TYR A 152 -20.79 16.82 5.64
C TYR A 152 -21.13 18.24 5.16
N GLU A 153 -22.07 18.91 5.81
CA GLU A 153 -22.58 20.23 5.40
C GLU A 153 -21.89 21.39 6.14
N GLY A 154 -21.09 21.07 7.16
CA GLY A 154 -20.47 22.05 8.04
C GLY A 154 -21.39 22.49 9.19
N LEU A 155 -20.81 23.23 10.14
CA LEU A 155 -21.57 23.78 11.27
C LEU A 155 -22.48 24.92 10.79
N PRO A 156 -23.73 24.99 11.27
CA PRO A 156 -24.68 26.03 10.84
C PRO A 156 -24.32 27.43 11.38
N SER A 157 -23.49 27.50 12.43
CA SER A 157 -22.83 28.73 12.89
C SER A 157 -21.42 28.41 13.36
N LYS A 158 -20.48 29.36 13.22
CA LYS A 158 -19.12 29.27 13.75
C LYS A 158 -19.08 29.27 15.29
N ASP A 159 -20.17 29.71 15.93
CA ASP A 159 -20.28 29.78 17.40
C ASP A 159 -20.66 28.43 18.02
N LEU A 160 -21.14 27.48 17.21
CA LEU A 160 -21.45 26.13 17.67
C LEU A 160 -20.16 25.33 17.86
N ALA A 161 -20.06 24.64 18.98
CA ALA A 161 -18.97 23.71 19.22
C ALA A 161 -19.10 22.47 18.31
N ILE A 162 -17.96 21.92 17.90
CA ILE A 162 -17.92 20.62 17.21
C ILE A 162 -18.48 19.55 18.17
N PRO A 163 -19.42 18.69 17.73
CA PRO A 163 -20.08 17.70 18.58
C PRO A 163 -19.16 16.50 18.88
N TRP A 164 -18.05 16.73 19.59
CA TRP A 164 -17.04 15.71 19.89
C TRP A 164 -17.58 14.52 20.69
N GLU A 165 -18.65 14.72 21.45
CA GLU A 165 -19.30 13.66 22.24
C GLU A 165 -19.78 12.49 21.36
N ALA A 166 -20.29 12.79 20.16
CA ALA A 166 -20.71 11.76 19.21
C ALA A 166 -19.53 11.02 18.58
N TRP A 167 -18.35 11.65 18.46
CA TRP A 167 -17.23 11.14 17.66
C TRP A 167 -16.06 10.56 18.46
N ALA A 168 -15.80 11.08 19.66
CA ALA A 168 -14.57 10.79 20.39
C ALA A 168 -14.39 9.30 20.70
N ALA A 169 -15.44 8.64 21.20
CA ALA A 169 -15.39 7.21 21.52
C ALA A 169 -15.26 6.32 20.26
N PRO A 170 -16.10 6.49 19.21
CA PRO A 170 -15.90 5.78 17.94
C PRO A 170 -14.50 5.96 17.36
N LEU A 171 -14.04 7.21 17.24
CA LEU A 171 -12.72 7.50 16.67
C LEU A 171 -11.58 6.87 17.47
N LEU A 172 -11.69 6.81 18.81
CA LEU A 172 -10.72 6.12 19.64
C LEU A 172 -10.65 4.62 19.32
N TRP A 173 -11.80 3.94 19.21
CA TRP A 173 -11.83 2.51 18.89
C TRP A 173 -11.32 2.21 17.48
N TRP A 174 -11.63 3.08 16.51
CA TRP A 174 -11.09 2.97 15.16
C TRP A 174 -9.58 3.22 15.12
N LEU A 175 -9.08 4.22 15.86
CA LEU A 175 -7.66 4.49 15.99
C LEU A 175 -6.92 3.27 16.59
N LEU A 176 -7.45 2.69 17.66
CA LEU A 176 -6.89 1.48 18.27
C LEU A 176 -6.86 0.30 17.29
N LEU A 177 -7.91 0.14 16.48
CA LEU A 177 -7.94 -0.86 15.41
C LEU A 177 -6.83 -0.61 14.37
N VAL A 178 -6.71 0.60 13.84
CA VAL A 178 -5.68 0.95 12.86
C VAL A 178 -4.28 0.71 13.41
N LEU A 179 -4.02 1.14 14.65
CA LEU A 179 -2.75 0.90 15.33
C LEU A 179 -2.48 -0.61 15.49
N ALA A 180 -3.47 -1.40 15.86
CA ALA A 180 -3.33 -2.85 15.96
C ALA A 180 -3.02 -3.50 14.60
N ILE A 181 -3.72 -3.11 13.53
CA ILE A 181 -3.46 -3.62 12.17
C ILE A 181 -2.05 -3.29 11.73
N TYR A 182 -1.60 -2.04 11.92
CA TYR A 182 -0.27 -1.61 11.52
C TYR A 182 0.81 -2.27 12.36
N PHE A 183 0.56 -2.45 13.65
CA PHE A 183 1.48 -3.15 14.54
C PHE A 183 1.60 -4.65 14.18
N VAL A 184 0.49 -5.32 13.84
CA VAL A 184 0.52 -6.70 13.31
C VAL A 184 1.27 -6.76 11.98
N GLY A 185 1.06 -5.79 11.09
CA GLY A 185 1.82 -5.64 9.85
C GLY A 185 3.32 -5.51 10.12
N LEU A 186 3.71 -4.62 11.04
CA LEU A 186 5.09 -4.42 11.47
C LEU A 186 5.72 -5.69 12.01
N CYS A 187 5.03 -6.37 12.93
CA CYS A 187 5.47 -7.65 13.47
C CYS A 187 5.66 -8.67 12.35
N SER A 188 4.72 -8.76 11.40
CA SER A 188 4.81 -9.68 10.27
C SER A 188 6.03 -9.40 9.38
N VAL A 189 6.34 -8.12 9.10
CA VAL A 189 7.54 -7.76 8.34
C VAL A 189 8.80 -8.14 9.12
N VAL A 190 8.89 -7.83 10.41
CA VAL A 190 10.06 -8.16 11.23
C VAL A 190 10.31 -9.67 11.26
N LEU A 191 9.26 -10.48 11.40
CA LEU A 191 9.37 -11.94 11.43
C LEU A 191 9.87 -12.52 10.09
N LEU A 192 9.53 -11.89 8.97
CA LEU A 192 9.86 -12.38 7.62
C LEU A 192 11.08 -11.69 6.99
N ARG A 193 11.50 -10.53 7.52
CA ARG A 193 12.56 -9.67 6.99
C ARG A 193 13.82 -10.47 6.64
N ARG A 194 14.45 -11.11 7.63
CA ARG A 194 15.69 -11.88 7.39
C ARG A 194 15.50 -13.02 6.41
N HIS A 195 14.35 -13.69 6.43
CA HIS A 195 14.09 -14.74 5.45
C HIS A 195 14.05 -14.18 4.03
N TRP A 196 13.31 -13.09 3.81
CA TRP A 196 13.19 -12.42 2.52
C TRP A 196 14.50 -11.78 2.05
N MET A 197 15.27 -11.17 2.95
CA MET A 197 16.47 -10.41 2.60
C MET A 197 17.73 -11.28 2.48
N GLU A 198 17.96 -12.20 3.43
CA GLU A 198 19.20 -12.97 3.48
C GLU A 198 19.11 -14.29 2.72
N ARG A 199 17.98 -15.00 2.86
CA ARG A 199 17.79 -16.34 2.27
C ARG A 199 17.20 -16.28 0.87
N GLU A 200 16.06 -15.59 0.72
CA GLU A 200 15.41 -15.44 -0.58
C GLU A 200 16.05 -14.35 -1.45
N ARG A 201 16.73 -13.36 -0.83
CA ARG A 201 17.41 -12.24 -1.49
C ARG A 201 16.49 -11.52 -2.48
N LEU A 202 15.32 -11.11 -1.99
CA LEU A 202 14.41 -10.27 -2.76
C LEU A 202 15.09 -8.95 -3.17
N THR A 203 14.67 -8.39 -4.31
CA THR A 203 15.39 -7.32 -5.01
C THR A 203 15.09 -5.91 -4.50
N PHE A 204 13.91 -5.67 -3.91
CA PHE A 204 13.44 -4.36 -3.43
C PHE A 204 13.64 -3.20 -4.44
N PRO A 205 13.08 -3.26 -5.66
CA PRO A 205 13.37 -2.25 -6.69
C PRO A 205 12.94 -0.83 -6.31
N LEU A 206 11.94 -0.67 -5.44
CA LEU A 206 11.52 0.64 -4.95
C LEU A 206 12.57 1.30 -4.05
N THR A 207 13.33 0.52 -3.27
CA THR A 207 14.41 1.07 -2.43
C THR A 207 15.60 1.51 -3.27
N GLU A 208 15.86 0.84 -4.39
CA GLU A 208 16.90 1.24 -5.33
C GLU A 208 16.68 2.66 -5.87
N VAL A 209 15.44 3.05 -6.17
CA VAL A 209 15.12 4.43 -6.60
C VAL A 209 15.48 5.45 -5.53
N ALA A 210 15.14 5.16 -4.27
CA ALA A 210 15.51 6.02 -3.16
C ALA A 210 17.04 6.13 -3.02
N LEU A 211 17.75 5.00 -3.06
CA LEU A 211 19.21 4.95 -2.96
C LEU A 211 19.89 5.71 -4.11
N MET A 212 19.45 5.54 -5.36
CA MET A 212 19.99 6.26 -6.53
C MET A 212 19.85 7.78 -6.41
N LEU A 213 18.81 8.27 -5.75
CA LEU A 213 18.58 9.71 -5.53
C LEU A 213 19.34 10.25 -4.32
N THR A 214 19.79 9.39 -3.41
CA THR A 214 20.53 9.78 -2.21
C THR A 214 22.02 9.43 -2.26
N GLU A 215 22.47 8.76 -3.31
CA GLU A 215 23.85 8.32 -3.48
C GLU A 215 24.83 9.51 -3.48
N GLU A 216 25.87 9.41 -2.63
CA GLU A 216 26.88 10.45 -2.49
C GLU A 216 28.09 10.17 -3.40
N ALA A 217 28.40 11.11 -4.30
CA ALA A 217 29.62 11.07 -5.13
C ALA A 217 30.73 11.96 -4.56
N PRO A 218 31.99 11.51 -4.45
CA PRO A 218 33.11 12.37 -4.07
C PRO A 218 33.22 13.60 -4.97
N GLY A 219 33.38 14.78 -4.36
CA GLY A 219 33.62 16.04 -5.10
C GLY A 219 32.41 16.64 -5.83
N SER A 220 31.18 16.19 -5.54
CA SER A 220 30.00 16.75 -6.22
C SER A 220 28.76 16.80 -5.34
N ALA A 221 28.01 17.89 -5.39
CA ALA A 221 26.80 18.05 -4.59
C ALA A 221 25.60 17.23 -5.12
N LEU A 222 25.61 16.87 -6.41
CA LEU A 222 24.53 16.09 -7.04
C LEU A 222 24.85 14.58 -7.03
N PRO A 223 23.83 13.71 -6.85
CA PRO A 223 23.93 12.27 -7.06
C PRO A 223 24.41 11.94 -8.49
N PRO A 224 25.15 10.83 -8.69
CA PRO A 224 25.59 10.39 -10.01
C PRO A 224 24.47 10.31 -11.06
N ALA A 225 23.30 9.78 -10.67
CA ALA A 225 22.16 9.61 -11.55
C ALA A 225 21.71 10.95 -12.19
N LEU A 226 21.65 12.02 -11.40
CA LEU A 226 21.22 13.36 -11.84
C LEU A 226 22.25 14.10 -12.70
N LYS A 227 23.46 13.56 -12.88
CA LYS A 227 24.49 14.16 -13.76
C LYS A 227 24.39 13.71 -15.20
N THR A 228 23.70 12.60 -15.44
CA THR A 228 23.65 12.00 -16.77
C THR A 228 22.67 12.77 -17.66
N GLN A 229 23.05 13.01 -18.92
CA GLN A 229 22.14 13.62 -19.90
C GLN A 229 20.90 12.73 -20.14
N VAL A 230 21.07 11.42 -20.05
CA VAL A 230 20.00 10.43 -20.21
C VAL A 230 18.90 10.65 -19.15
N PHE A 231 19.27 10.91 -17.89
CA PHE A 231 18.30 11.22 -16.84
C PHE A 231 17.46 12.45 -17.20
N TRP A 232 18.11 13.55 -17.63
CA TRP A 232 17.41 14.79 -17.94
C TRP A 232 16.53 14.70 -19.18
N ILE A 233 16.93 13.92 -20.19
CA ILE A 233 16.06 13.62 -21.34
C ILE A 233 14.83 12.82 -20.86
N GLY A 234 15.06 11.79 -20.04
CA GLY A 234 13.99 10.96 -19.47
C GLY A 234 13.07 11.71 -18.52
N PHE A 235 13.55 12.76 -17.85
CA PHE A 235 12.76 13.66 -17.02
C PHE A 235 11.99 14.69 -17.86
N ALA A 236 12.66 15.34 -18.81
CA ALA A 236 12.12 16.46 -19.56
C ALA A 236 10.92 16.06 -20.42
N VAL A 237 10.89 14.83 -20.96
CA VAL A 237 9.77 14.37 -21.80
C VAL A 237 8.47 14.21 -20.97
N PRO A 238 8.39 13.36 -19.93
CA PRO A 238 7.19 13.27 -19.10
C PRO A 238 6.85 14.57 -18.38
N PHE A 239 7.85 15.25 -17.79
CA PHE A 239 7.63 16.50 -17.07
C PHE A 239 7.10 17.58 -18.00
N GLY A 240 7.68 17.75 -19.18
CA GLY A 240 7.25 18.75 -20.16
C GLY A 240 5.82 18.49 -20.64
N LEU A 241 5.46 17.24 -20.92
CA LEU A 241 4.10 16.86 -21.33
C LEU A 241 3.07 17.11 -20.22
N ILE A 242 3.38 16.71 -18.99
CA ILE A 242 2.49 16.95 -17.84
C ILE A 242 2.39 18.45 -17.56
N ALA A 243 3.52 19.17 -17.50
CA ALA A 243 3.57 20.61 -17.25
C ALA A 243 2.81 21.42 -18.32
N PHE A 244 2.90 21.02 -19.59
CA PHE A 244 2.12 21.63 -20.67
C PHE A 244 0.61 21.47 -20.45
N ASN A 245 0.18 20.34 -19.87
CA ASN A 245 -1.22 20.09 -19.57
C ASN A 245 -1.72 20.78 -18.29
N ILE A 246 -0.86 21.17 -17.34
CA ILE A 246 -1.30 21.78 -16.06
C ILE A 246 -2.20 23.01 -16.28
N PRO A 247 -1.87 24.00 -17.15
CA PRO A 247 -2.71 25.17 -17.36
C PRO A 247 -4.13 24.83 -17.84
N SER A 248 -4.29 23.76 -18.62
CA SER A 248 -5.59 23.35 -19.16
C SER A 248 -6.57 22.87 -18.09
N TYR A 249 -6.08 22.44 -16.93
CA TYR A 249 -6.91 22.11 -15.77
C TYR A 249 -7.62 23.34 -15.22
N PHE A 250 -6.92 24.48 -15.19
CA PHE A 250 -7.48 25.76 -14.72
C PHE A 250 -8.20 26.55 -15.82
N TYR A 251 -7.84 26.31 -17.08
CA TYR A 251 -8.39 26.98 -18.25
C TYR A 251 -8.80 25.95 -19.32
N PRO A 252 -10.05 25.45 -19.30
CA PRO A 252 -10.53 24.39 -20.20
C PRO A 252 -10.44 24.71 -21.70
N GLY A 253 -10.28 25.98 -22.08
CA GLY A 253 -10.11 26.40 -23.48
C GLY A 253 -8.71 26.16 -24.05
N LEU A 254 -7.73 25.73 -23.24
CA LEU A 254 -6.39 25.41 -23.70
C LEU A 254 -6.31 23.99 -24.25
N ALA A 255 -5.62 23.82 -25.39
CA ALA A 255 -5.41 22.51 -25.99
C ALA A 255 -4.58 21.60 -25.07
N GLN A 256 -5.04 20.36 -24.91
CA GLN A 256 -4.36 19.34 -24.11
C GLN A 256 -3.63 18.36 -25.02
N VAL A 257 -2.46 17.91 -24.59
CA VAL A 257 -1.84 16.71 -25.13
C VAL A 257 -2.46 15.51 -24.41
N PRO A 258 -3.04 14.54 -25.11
CA PRO A 258 -3.77 13.45 -24.47
C PRO A 258 -2.80 12.37 -23.93
N VAL A 259 -2.02 12.73 -22.91
CA VAL A 259 -0.92 11.92 -22.33
C VAL A 259 -1.42 10.61 -21.75
N PHE A 260 -2.54 10.64 -21.03
CA PHE A 260 -3.16 9.47 -20.38
C PHE A 260 -4.31 8.90 -21.20
N ARG A 261 -4.27 9.06 -22.53
CA ARG A 261 -5.30 8.51 -23.40
C ARG A 261 -5.24 7.00 -23.41
N GLU A 262 -6.42 6.39 -23.28
CA GLU A 262 -6.60 4.98 -23.53
C GLU A 262 -6.80 4.72 -25.03
N TRP A 263 -6.02 3.78 -25.56
CA TRP A 263 -6.20 3.25 -26.90
C TRP A 263 -6.72 1.83 -26.79
N ALA A 264 -7.99 1.65 -27.13
CA ALA A 264 -8.67 0.37 -27.12
C ALA A 264 -8.38 -0.41 -28.42
N PHE A 265 -7.89 -1.64 -28.29
CA PHE A 265 -7.65 -2.56 -29.40
C PHE A 265 -8.37 -3.87 -29.15
N VAL A 266 -9.25 -4.28 -30.07
CA VAL A 266 -9.84 -5.62 -30.02
C VAL A 266 -8.87 -6.58 -30.69
N LEU A 267 -8.12 -7.32 -29.87
CA LEU A 267 -7.15 -8.30 -30.35
C LEU A 267 -7.79 -9.68 -30.58
N ILE A 268 -8.77 -10.04 -29.76
CA ILE A 268 -9.40 -11.35 -29.71
C ILE A 268 -10.92 -11.16 -29.90
N PRO A 269 -11.55 -11.84 -30.86
CA PRO A 269 -13.00 -11.79 -31.04
C PRO A 269 -13.73 -12.18 -29.75
N GLN A 270 -14.84 -11.49 -29.44
CA GLN A 270 -15.66 -11.73 -28.24
C GLN A 270 -14.97 -11.48 -26.88
N ALA A 271 -13.70 -11.09 -26.87
CA ALA A 271 -13.02 -10.61 -25.68
C ALA A 271 -13.18 -9.07 -25.54
N PRO A 272 -13.11 -8.53 -24.30
CA PRO A 272 -13.01 -7.10 -24.09
C PRO A 272 -11.78 -6.49 -24.82
N PRO A 273 -11.86 -5.22 -25.24
CA PRO A 273 -10.70 -4.56 -25.84
C PRO A 273 -9.53 -4.44 -24.86
N LEU A 274 -8.33 -4.60 -25.37
CA LEU A 274 -7.09 -4.27 -24.69
C LEU A 274 -6.93 -2.74 -24.68
N ASN A 275 -7.00 -2.13 -23.50
CA ASN A 275 -6.75 -0.70 -23.34
C ASN A 275 -5.27 -0.45 -23.07
N LEU A 276 -4.58 0.15 -24.03
CA LEU A 276 -3.21 0.62 -23.87
C LEU A 276 -3.23 2.05 -23.34
N ILE A 277 -2.57 2.28 -22.22
CA ILE A 277 -2.36 3.61 -21.63
C ILE A 277 -0.88 3.85 -21.39
N LEU A 278 -0.38 5.01 -21.80
CA LEU A 278 1.00 5.40 -21.54
C LEU A 278 1.06 6.06 -20.16
N TYR A 279 1.57 5.33 -19.17
CA TYR A 279 1.70 5.84 -17.80
C TYR A 279 3.17 5.87 -17.36
N PHE A 280 3.78 7.06 -17.41
CA PHE A 280 5.23 7.23 -17.24
C PHE A 280 5.81 6.67 -15.93
N PRO A 281 5.19 6.85 -14.75
CA PRO A 281 5.69 6.23 -13.52
C PRO A 281 5.76 4.71 -13.62
N VAL A 282 4.73 4.06 -14.18
CA VAL A 282 4.72 2.60 -14.37
C VAL A 282 5.83 2.17 -15.31
N LEU A 283 6.06 2.90 -16.41
CA LEU A 283 7.17 2.61 -17.32
C LEU A 283 8.54 2.69 -16.61
N GLY A 284 8.74 3.72 -15.78
CA GLY A 284 9.97 3.91 -15.02
C GLY A 284 10.21 2.80 -13.99
N PHE A 285 9.20 2.42 -13.22
CA PHE A 285 9.33 1.35 -12.22
C PHE A 285 9.43 -0.05 -12.83
N MET A 286 8.70 -0.31 -13.94
CA MET A 286 8.77 -1.60 -14.64
C MET A 286 10.13 -1.85 -15.30
N TYR A 287 10.93 -0.81 -15.56
CA TYR A 287 12.32 -0.98 -15.99
C TYR A 287 13.19 -1.67 -14.93
N LEU A 288 12.86 -1.47 -13.65
CA LEU A 288 13.58 -2.09 -12.52
C LEU A 288 13.05 -3.48 -12.17
N ALA A 289 11.88 -3.86 -12.70
CA ALA A 289 11.29 -5.16 -12.45
C ALA A 289 12.08 -6.28 -13.16
N PRO A 290 12.22 -7.46 -12.55
CA PRO A 290 12.86 -8.61 -13.19
C PRO A 290 12.21 -8.97 -14.53
N LEU A 291 13.04 -9.30 -15.55
CA LEU A 291 12.58 -9.59 -16.91
C LEU A 291 11.46 -10.64 -16.96
N ALA A 292 11.57 -11.70 -16.15
CA ALA A 292 10.55 -12.75 -16.08
C ALA A 292 9.19 -12.23 -15.59
N ILE A 293 9.17 -11.26 -14.68
CA ILE A 293 7.94 -10.65 -14.16
C ILE A 293 7.35 -9.73 -15.23
N SER A 294 8.16 -8.86 -15.83
CA SER A 294 7.74 -7.96 -16.91
C SER A 294 7.16 -8.73 -18.11
N PHE A 295 7.77 -9.86 -18.49
CA PHE A 295 7.23 -10.77 -19.50
C PHE A 295 5.89 -11.38 -19.08
N SER A 296 5.80 -11.87 -17.84
CA SER A 296 4.61 -12.55 -17.32
C SER A 296 3.38 -11.64 -17.34
N VAL A 297 3.51 -10.36 -16.96
CA VAL A 297 2.37 -9.43 -16.85
C VAL A 297 1.60 -9.32 -18.18
N TRP A 298 2.26 -9.03 -19.29
CA TRP A 298 1.56 -8.88 -20.57
C TRP A 298 1.17 -10.24 -21.17
N PHE A 299 2.02 -11.26 -21.05
CA PHE A 299 1.75 -12.58 -21.62
C PHE A 299 0.52 -13.23 -20.98
N PHE A 300 0.44 -13.26 -19.64
CA PHE A 300 -0.72 -13.83 -18.95
C PHE A 300 -1.97 -12.97 -19.10
N HIS A 301 -1.83 -11.65 -19.29
CA HIS A 301 -2.97 -10.81 -19.64
C HIS A 301 -3.56 -11.18 -21.02
N LEU A 302 -2.72 -11.40 -22.03
CA LEU A 302 -3.18 -11.87 -23.34
C LEU A 302 -3.81 -13.26 -23.26
N LEU A 303 -3.21 -14.19 -22.51
CA LEU A 303 -3.79 -15.51 -22.28
C LEU A 303 -5.17 -15.42 -21.62
N TYR A 304 -5.34 -14.51 -20.66
CA TYR A 304 -6.62 -14.22 -20.04
C TYR A 304 -7.65 -13.68 -21.05
N LEU A 305 -7.24 -12.78 -21.96
CA LEU A 305 -8.14 -12.30 -23.01
C LEU A 305 -8.59 -13.44 -23.94
N VAL A 306 -7.71 -14.40 -24.27
CA VAL A 306 -8.09 -15.63 -25.00
C VAL A 306 -9.14 -16.42 -24.21
N GLN A 307 -8.89 -16.63 -22.92
CA GLN A 307 -9.82 -17.34 -22.05
C GLN A 307 -11.20 -16.65 -22.00
N LEU A 308 -11.24 -15.33 -21.85
CA LEU A 308 -12.50 -14.58 -21.85
C LEU A 308 -13.22 -14.67 -23.20
N GLY A 309 -12.52 -14.54 -24.31
CA GLY A 309 -13.12 -14.69 -25.65
C GLY A 309 -13.85 -16.03 -25.78
N LEU A 310 -13.21 -17.12 -25.36
CA LEU A 310 -13.80 -18.46 -25.35
C LEU A 310 -14.99 -18.59 -24.39
N ILE A 311 -14.91 -18.00 -23.19
CA ILE A 311 -16.02 -18.00 -22.22
C ILE A 311 -17.23 -17.25 -22.78
N THR A 312 -17.01 -16.07 -23.37
CA THR A 312 -18.08 -15.26 -23.96
C THR A 312 -18.72 -15.98 -25.15
N GLU A 313 -17.91 -16.59 -26.02
CA GLU A 313 -18.40 -17.31 -27.20
C GLU A 313 -19.22 -18.54 -26.82
N THR A 314 -18.79 -19.29 -25.81
CA THR A 314 -19.47 -20.53 -25.37
C THR A 314 -20.68 -20.27 -24.46
N GLY A 315 -20.77 -19.10 -23.83
CA GLY A 315 -21.84 -18.77 -22.88
C GLY A 315 -21.84 -19.61 -21.59
N LEU A 316 -20.74 -20.30 -21.29
CA LEU A 316 -20.67 -21.29 -20.19
C LEU A 316 -20.74 -20.68 -18.78
N PHE A 317 -20.37 -19.40 -18.62
CA PHE A 317 -20.30 -18.74 -17.32
C PHE A 317 -21.18 -17.49 -17.27
N ASN A 318 -21.85 -17.32 -16.12
CA ASN A 318 -22.56 -16.09 -15.81
C ASN A 318 -21.56 -15.00 -15.39
N LEU A 319 -21.26 -14.07 -16.30
CA LEU A 319 -20.33 -12.95 -16.07
C LEU A 319 -21.01 -11.73 -15.40
N ARG A 320 -22.05 -11.93 -14.60
CA ARG A 320 -22.72 -10.85 -13.83
C ARG A 320 -21.71 -10.14 -12.93
N ALA A 321 -21.59 -8.82 -13.08
CA ALA A 321 -20.69 -8.00 -12.28
C ALA A 321 -20.78 -8.35 -10.79
N ASP A 322 -19.63 -8.67 -10.19
CA ASP A 322 -19.47 -8.93 -8.77
C ASP A 322 -18.83 -7.68 -8.14
N PRO A 323 -19.48 -7.06 -7.14
CA PRO A 323 -18.98 -5.82 -6.53
C PRO A 323 -17.68 -6.03 -5.72
N PHE A 324 -17.25 -7.27 -5.50
CA PHE A 324 -16.07 -7.59 -4.68
C PHE A 324 -14.81 -7.93 -5.49
N VAL A 325 -14.89 -7.88 -6.82
CA VAL A 325 -13.76 -8.16 -7.72
C VAL A 325 -13.34 -6.92 -8.51
N TYR A 326 -12.03 -6.70 -8.62
CA TYR A 326 -11.46 -5.57 -9.36
C TYR A 326 -11.28 -5.85 -10.86
N SER A 327 -11.34 -7.11 -11.26
CA SER A 327 -11.15 -7.56 -12.65
C SER A 327 -12.32 -8.44 -13.08
N GLY A 328 -12.28 -8.98 -14.31
CA GLY A 328 -13.29 -9.95 -14.71
C GLY A 328 -13.31 -11.15 -13.77
N ILE A 329 -14.51 -11.61 -13.41
CA ILE A 329 -14.76 -12.61 -12.37
C ILE A 329 -13.86 -13.85 -12.51
N PRO A 330 -13.72 -14.48 -13.69
CA PRO A 330 -12.89 -15.67 -13.82
C PRO A 330 -11.42 -15.41 -13.49
N LEU A 331 -10.89 -14.23 -13.82
CA LEU A 331 -9.50 -13.88 -13.50
C LEU A 331 -9.34 -13.60 -12.02
N SER A 332 -10.27 -12.90 -11.39
CA SER A 332 -10.20 -12.60 -9.96
C SER A 332 -10.18 -13.88 -9.12
N TRP A 333 -11.01 -14.89 -9.45
CA TRP A 333 -11.01 -16.19 -8.75
C TRP A 333 -9.74 -17.01 -9.00
N GLN A 334 -9.27 -17.09 -10.25
CA GLN A 334 -8.02 -17.77 -10.57
C GLN A 334 -6.81 -17.11 -9.90
N SER A 335 -6.77 -15.78 -9.98
CA SER A 335 -5.72 -14.96 -9.38
C SER A 335 -5.75 -15.08 -7.86
N TRP A 336 -6.94 -15.15 -7.24
CA TRP A 336 -7.06 -15.41 -5.80
C TRP A 336 -6.48 -16.77 -5.41
N GLY A 337 -6.84 -17.83 -6.14
CA GLY A 337 -6.27 -19.17 -5.89
C GLY A 337 -4.74 -19.20 -6.03
N ALA A 338 -4.20 -18.58 -7.09
CA ALA A 338 -2.77 -18.43 -7.29
C ALA A 338 -2.11 -17.61 -6.18
N PHE A 339 -2.78 -16.55 -5.71
CA PHE A 339 -2.30 -15.66 -4.67
C PHE A 339 -2.25 -16.35 -3.29
N VAL A 340 -3.29 -17.11 -2.92
CA VAL A 340 -3.30 -17.97 -1.72
C VAL A 340 -2.21 -19.01 -1.80
N ALA A 341 -2.04 -19.69 -2.95
CA ALA A 341 -0.98 -20.67 -3.15
C ALA A 341 0.42 -20.05 -3.02
N MET A 342 0.63 -18.86 -3.57
CA MET A 342 1.89 -18.11 -3.46
C MET A 342 2.22 -17.77 -2.00
N VAL A 343 1.26 -17.25 -1.24
CA VAL A 343 1.46 -16.92 0.18
C VAL A 343 1.70 -18.19 1.00
N GLY A 344 0.89 -19.24 0.78
CA GLY A 344 1.06 -20.52 1.45
C GLY A 344 2.43 -21.16 1.17
N TRP A 345 2.89 -21.11 -0.08
CA TRP A 345 4.21 -21.58 -0.46
C TRP A 345 5.33 -20.73 0.15
N SER A 346 5.18 -19.40 0.19
CA SER A 346 6.13 -18.50 0.86
C SER A 346 6.26 -18.83 2.34
N LEU A 347 5.15 -19.04 3.05
CA LEU A 347 5.15 -19.42 4.47
C LEU A 347 5.73 -20.82 4.67
N TRP A 348 5.45 -21.75 3.76
CA TRP A 348 6.03 -23.09 3.76
C TRP A 348 7.56 -23.04 3.62
N MET A 349 8.10 -22.24 2.70
CA MET A 349 9.55 -22.04 2.57
C MET A 349 10.17 -21.40 3.83
N ALA A 350 9.45 -20.49 4.47
CA ALA A 350 9.87 -19.82 5.70
C ALA A 350 9.74 -20.69 6.96
N ARG A 351 9.09 -21.86 6.93
CA ARG A 351 8.74 -22.65 8.12
C ARG A 351 9.89 -22.94 9.08
N SER A 352 11.10 -23.21 8.56
CA SER A 352 12.27 -23.50 9.38
C SER A 352 12.78 -22.25 10.11
N HIS A 353 12.71 -21.10 9.45
CA HIS A 353 13.00 -19.78 10.04
C HIS A 353 11.95 -19.43 11.08
N LEU A 354 10.66 -19.50 10.74
CA LEU A 354 9.55 -19.20 11.65
C LEU A 354 9.56 -20.10 12.90
N ALA A 355 9.88 -21.39 12.76
CA ALA A 355 10.03 -22.30 13.90
C ALA A 355 11.21 -21.90 14.81
N ALA A 356 12.29 -21.36 14.25
CA ALA A 356 13.44 -20.88 15.01
C ALA A 356 13.14 -19.54 15.72
N VAL A 357 12.43 -18.63 15.05
CA VAL A 357 11.90 -17.40 15.66
C VAL A 357 10.97 -17.75 16.84
N TRP A 358 10.04 -18.69 16.66
CA TRP A 358 9.14 -19.13 17.72
C TRP A 358 9.88 -19.71 18.93
N ARG A 359 10.90 -20.55 18.70
CA ARG A 359 11.78 -21.06 19.78
C ARG A 359 12.51 -19.94 20.51
N THR A 360 12.97 -18.93 19.77
CA THR A 360 13.66 -17.75 20.31
C THR A 360 12.72 -16.91 21.18
N ALA A 361 11.48 -16.69 20.72
CA ALA A 361 10.44 -15.98 21.47
C ALA A 361 10.07 -16.68 22.79
N LEU A 362 10.08 -18.02 22.81
CA LEU A 362 9.86 -18.83 24.01
C LEU A 362 11.11 -18.96 24.91
N GLY A 363 12.24 -18.35 24.56
CA GLY A 363 13.48 -18.44 25.34
C GLY A 363 14.11 -19.84 25.37
N ARG A 364 13.79 -20.70 24.39
CA ARG A 364 14.32 -22.08 24.30
C ARG A 364 15.73 -22.10 23.70
N ALA A 365 16.44 -23.22 23.86
CA ALA A 365 17.77 -23.44 23.30
C ALA A 365 17.79 -23.29 21.75
N GLY A 366 18.90 -22.76 21.22
CA GLY A 366 19.06 -22.43 19.79
C GLY A 366 18.43 -21.09 19.40
N ARG A 367 18.63 -20.06 20.23
CA ARG A 367 18.17 -18.68 19.98
C ARG A 367 18.88 -18.11 18.76
N ILE A 368 18.12 -17.48 17.87
CA ILE A 368 18.67 -16.63 16.83
C ILE A 368 19.01 -15.29 17.49
N ASP A 369 20.18 -14.74 17.16
CA ASP A 369 20.55 -13.39 17.57
C ASP A 369 19.64 -12.38 16.88
N ASP A 370 18.82 -11.64 17.63
CA ASP A 370 17.86 -10.65 17.13
C ASP A 370 18.26 -9.21 17.51
N SER A 371 19.55 -8.96 17.82
CA SER A 371 20.07 -7.63 18.13
C SER A 371 19.87 -6.60 17.02
N ASP A 372 19.98 -7.04 15.77
CA ASP A 372 19.92 -6.20 14.57
C ASP A 372 18.49 -6.11 14.00
N GLU A 373 17.49 -6.58 14.75
CA GLU A 373 16.08 -6.46 14.40
C GLU A 373 15.49 -5.23 15.10
N MET A 374 14.57 -4.55 14.41
CA MET A 374 13.95 -3.32 14.93
C MET A 374 13.21 -3.53 16.27
N ILE A 375 12.62 -4.72 16.44
CA ILE A 375 12.08 -5.19 17.71
C ILE A 375 12.51 -6.66 17.89
N SER A 376 12.77 -7.07 19.13
CA SER A 376 13.09 -8.47 19.42
C SER A 376 12.00 -9.42 18.90
N TYR A 377 12.37 -10.62 18.49
CA TYR A 377 11.44 -11.65 18.05
C TYR A 377 10.42 -12.01 19.13
N ARG A 378 10.79 -11.91 20.41
CA ARG A 378 9.83 -12.10 21.51
C ARG A 378 8.75 -11.04 21.52
N ALA A 379 9.12 -9.77 21.33
CA ALA A 379 8.17 -8.67 21.24
C ALA A 379 7.32 -8.76 19.96
N ALA A 380 7.92 -9.11 18.82
CA ALA A 380 7.20 -9.27 17.55
C ALA A 380 6.17 -10.40 17.61
N VAL A 381 6.52 -11.57 18.15
CA VAL A 381 5.59 -12.70 18.28
C VAL A 381 4.49 -12.38 19.31
N GLY A 382 4.87 -11.93 20.51
CA GLY A 382 3.90 -11.63 21.56
C GLY A 382 2.97 -10.47 21.19
N GLY A 383 3.54 -9.39 20.66
CA GLY A 383 2.81 -8.23 20.18
C GLY A 383 1.93 -8.53 18.97
N GLY A 384 2.43 -9.29 18.00
CA GLY A 384 1.66 -9.74 16.85
C GLY A 384 0.45 -10.59 17.25
N LEU A 385 0.62 -11.55 18.16
CA LEU A 385 -0.49 -12.36 18.69
C LEU A 385 -1.50 -11.52 19.47
N ALA A 386 -1.05 -10.61 20.34
CA ALA A 386 -1.93 -9.71 21.08
C ALA A 386 -2.74 -8.80 20.13
N GLY A 387 -2.09 -8.25 19.10
CA GLY A 387 -2.74 -7.45 18.07
C GLY A 387 -3.76 -8.25 17.26
N LEU A 388 -3.44 -9.48 16.86
CA LEU A 388 -4.38 -10.38 16.18
C LEU A 388 -5.60 -10.71 17.05
N CYS A 389 -5.39 -11.00 18.34
CA CYS A 389 -6.49 -11.22 19.28
C CYS A 389 -7.36 -9.97 19.44
N PHE A 390 -6.75 -8.79 19.51
CA PHE A 390 -7.48 -7.52 19.56
C PHE A 390 -8.33 -7.28 18.31
N ILE A 391 -7.74 -7.44 17.11
CA ILE A 391 -8.46 -7.28 15.83
C ILE A 391 -9.62 -8.28 15.74
N LEU A 392 -9.39 -9.54 16.12
CA LEU A 392 -10.43 -10.56 16.13
C LEU A 392 -11.56 -10.21 17.11
N GLY A 393 -11.21 -9.72 18.30
CA GLY A 393 -12.18 -9.23 19.29
C GLY A 393 -12.98 -8.03 18.79
N TRP A 394 -12.32 -7.09 18.10
CA TRP A 394 -12.96 -5.94 17.48
C TRP A 394 -13.97 -6.37 16.41
N LEU A 395 -13.59 -7.28 15.51
CA LEU A 395 -14.45 -7.83 14.47
C LEU A 395 -15.65 -8.60 15.05
N TRP A 396 -15.41 -9.38 16.12
CA TRP A 396 -16.49 -10.08 16.79
C TRP A 396 -17.48 -9.11 17.46
N ARG A 397 -16.97 -8.05 18.10
CA ARG A 397 -17.79 -7.01 18.76
C ARG A 397 -18.49 -6.07 17.79
N SER A 398 -18.06 -5.99 16.53
CA SER A 398 -18.79 -5.25 15.48
C SER A 398 -20.01 -6.02 14.95
N GLY A 399 -20.15 -7.30 15.32
CA GLY A 399 -21.29 -8.15 14.98
C GLY A 399 -20.95 -9.29 14.02
N LEU A 400 -19.69 -9.49 13.66
CA LEU A 400 -19.27 -10.60 12.80
C LEU A 400 -19.12 -11.88 13.62
N ASP A 401 -19.72 -12.99 13.19
CA ASP A 401 -19.55 -14.28 13.86
C ASP A 401 -18.08 -14.67 13.93
N LEU A 402 -17.65 -15.24 15.05
CA LEU A 402 -16.22 -15.46 15.32
C LEU A 402 -15.51 -16.30 14.24
N HIS A 403 -16.19 -17.29 13.68
CA HIS A 403 -15.64 -18.13 12.61
C HIS A 403 -15.47 -17.36 11.29
N LEU A 404 -16.40 -16.45 10.96
CA LEU A 404 -16.29 -15.55 9.82
C LEU A 404 -15.23 -14.48 10.05
N ALA A 405 -15.12 -13.96 11.27
CA ALA A 405 -14.09 -13.00 11.66
C ALA A 405 -12.68 -13.60 11.54
N ALA A 406 -12.50 -14.86 11.98
CA ALA A 406 -11.24 -15.58 11.80
C ALA A 406 -10.93 -15.84 10.33
N PHE A 407 -11.92 -16.23 9.53
CA PHE A 407 -11.75 -16.45 8.09
C PHE A 407 -11.42 -15.15 7.34
N TYR A 408 -12.15 -14.07 7.63
CA TYR A 408 -11.89 -12.74 7.12
C TYR A 408 -10.46 -12.28 7.45
N LEU A 409 -10.04 -12.43 8.72
CA LEU A 409 -8.71 -12.03 9.16
C LEU A 409 -7.61 -12.83 8.44
N ALA A 410 -7.82 -14.14 8.23
CA ALA A 410 -6.90 -14.96 7.45
C ALA A 410 -6.81 -14.51 5.98
N ALA A 411 -7.94 -14.15 5.36
CA ALA A 411 -7.97 -13.61 4.00
C ALA A 411 -7.27 -12.23 3.92
N ALA A 412 -7.51 -11.33 4.87
CA ALA A 412 -6.85 -10.03 4.95
C ALA A 412 -5.33 -10.15 5.16
N LEU A 413 -4.87 -11.05 6.03
CA LEU A 413 -3.44 -11.31 6.21
C LEU A 413 -2.80 -11.93 4.97
N THR A 414 -3.53 -12.79 4.25
CA THR A 414 -3.07 -13.33 2.97
C THR A 414 -2.87 -12.19 1.98
N ILE A 415 -3.83 -11.26 1.89
CA ILE A 415 -3.72 -10.03 1.10
C ILE A 415 -2.49 -9.22 1.49
N PHE A 416 -2.32 -8.87 2.77
CA PHE A 416 -1.21 -8.04 3.22
C PHE A 416 0.15 -8.69 2.94
N LEU A 417 0.29 -9.99 3.19
CA LEU A 417 1.52 -10.73 2.91
C LEU A 417 1.80 -10.83 1.42
N GLY A 418 0.81 -11.20 0.61
CA GLY A 418 0.99 -11.40 -0.82
C GLY A 418 1.27 -10.10 -1.57
N ILE A 419 0.56 -9.01 -1.24
CA ILE A 419 0.81 -7.67 -1.78
C ILE A 419 2.22 -7.21 -1.40
N THR A 420 2.58 -7.31 -0.11
CA THR A 420 3.92 -6.94 0.36
C THR A 420 4.99 -7.69 -0.42
N ARG A 421 4.86 -9.01 -0.54
CA ARG A 421 5.81 -9.86 -1.26
C ARG A 421 5.94 -9.45 -2.72
N LEU A 422 4.82 -9.21 -3.43
CA LEU A 422 4.86 -8.78 -4.82
C LEU A 422 5.51 -7.41 -4.98
N VAL A 423 5.20 -6.45 -4.10
CA VAL A 423 5.79 -5.11 -4.15
C VAL A 423 7.29 -5.15 -3.91
N VAL A 424 7.76 -5.85 -2.89
CA VAL A 424 9.21 -5.91 -2.58
C VAL A 424 10.00 -6.77 -3.58
N GLN A 425 9.38 -7.76 -4.22
CA GLN A 425 10.05 -8.62 -5.20
C GLN A 425 10.04 -8.02 -6.62
N ALA A 426 8.93 -7.39 -7.03
CA ALA A 426 8.76 -6.92 -8.40
C ALA A 426 8.90 -5.41 -8.55
N GLY A 427 8.79 -4.64 -7.46
CA GLY A 427 8.83 -3.18 -7.51
C GLY A 427 7.62 -2.57 -8.22
N LEU A 428 6.48 -3.27 -8.21
CA LEU A 428 5.27 -2.79 -8.88
C LEU A 428 4.81 -1.47 -8.25
N HIS A 429 4.70 -0.44 -9.08
CA HIS A 429 4.24 0.88 -8.66
C HIS A 429 2.75 0.87 -8.29
N TYR A 430 1.94 0.15 -9.07
CA TYR A 430 0.53 -0.10 -8.81
C TYR A 430 0.26 -1.59 -8.76
N LEU A 431 -0.50 -2.01 -7.75
CA LEU A 431 -0.98 -3.38 -7.61
C LEU A 431 -2.27 -3.36 -6.80
N THR A 432 -3.33 -3.93 -7.36
CA THR A 432 -4.57 -4.18 -6.63
C THR A 432 -4.66 -5.65 -6.24
N THR A 433 -5.44 -5.94 -5.21
CA THR A 433 -5.75 -7.30 -4.80
C THR A 433 -6.68 -7.95 -5.82
N PRO A 434 -6.53 -9.25 -6.12
CA PRO A 434 -7.43 -9.96 -7.02
C PRO A 434 -8.92 -9.87 -6.62
N MET A 435 -9.16 -9.90 -5.30
CA MET A 435 -10.46 -9.88 -4.65
C MET A 435 -10.30 -9.31 -3.25
N SER A 436 -11.36 -8.69 -2.74
CA SER A 436 -11.39 -8.21 -1.36
C SER A 436 -11.58 -9.36 -0.36
N ALA A 437 -11.09 -9.20 0.88
CA ALA A 437 -11.29 -10.19 1.94
C ALA A 437 -12.79 -10.38 2.25
N GLN A 438 -13.57 -9.30 2.11
CA GLN A 438 -15.02 -9.29 2.26
C GLN A 438 -15.69 -10.17 1.20
N GLY A 439 -15.28 -10.03 -0.07
CA GLY A 439 -15.77 -10.86 -1.17
C GLY A 439 -15.55 -12.34 -0.90
N MET A 440 -14.39 -12.71 -0.36
CA MET A 440 -14.09 -14.10 -0.04
C MET A 440 -15.01 -14.66 1.07
N VAL A 441 -15.28 -13.87 2.11
CA VAL A 441 -16.22 -14.26 3.18
C VAL A 441 -17.63 -14.42 2.63
N VAL A 442 -18.09 -13.47 1.82
CA VAL A 442 -19.41 -13.51 1.18
C VAL A 442 -19.55 -14.73 0.29
N ALA A 443 -18.56 -15.02 -0.54
CA ALA A 443 -18.60 -16.15 -1.44
C ALA A 443 -18.50 -17.51 -0.73
N ALA A 444 -17.72 -17.60 0.35
CA ALA A 444 -17.59 -18.83 1.12
C ALA A 444 -18.83 -19.16 1.96
N ALA A 445 -19.43 -18.16 2.61
CA ALA A 445 -20.59 -18.35 3.47
C ALA A 445 -21.92 -18.33 2.70
N GLY A 446 -21.97 -17.65 1.55
CA GLY A 446 -23.15 -17.57 0.70
C GLY A 446 -24.38 -17.03 1.46
N SER A 447 -25.52 -17.69 1.28
CA SER A 447 -26.79 -17.32 1.91
C SER A 447 -26.86 -17.55 3.42
N ALA A 448 -25.82 -18.13 4.04
CA ALA A 448 -25.77 -18.29 5.49
C ALA A 448 -25.46 -16.97 6.23
N LEU A 449 -25.05 -15.91 5.52
CA LEU A 449 -24.77 -14.61 6.12
C LEU A 449 -26.07 -13.87 6.47
N GLY A 450 -26.33 -13.75 7.77
CA GLY A 450 -27.39 -12.87 8.28
C GLY A 450 -27.06 -11.37 8.14
N PRO A 451 -28.05 -10.48 8.30
CA PRO A 451 -27.87 -9.03 8.17
C PRO A 451 -26.79 -8.45 9.10
N GLN A 452 -26.71 -8.92 10.35
CA GLN A 452 -25.68 -8.51 11.31
C GLN A 452 -24.27 -8.75 10.76
N ASN A 453 -24.01 -9.94 10.20
CA ASN A 453 -22.70 -10.29 9.62
C ASN A 453 -22.37 -9.42 8.41
N LEU A 454 -23.36 -9.11 7.57
CA LEU A 454 -23.16 -8.24 6.39
C LEU A 454 -22.82 -6.81 6.79
N VAL A 455 -23.51 -6.25 7.79
CA VAL A 455 -23.21 -4.89 8.30
C VAL A 455 -21.83 -4.86 8.95
N ALA A 456 -21.50 -5.85 9.79
CA ALA A 456 -20.17 -5.94 10.41
C ALA A 456 -19.05 -6.08 9.36
N LEU A 457 -19.28 -6.88 8.31
CA LEU A 457 -18.35 -7.02 7.19
C LEU A 457 -18.23 -5.73 6.38
N ALA A 458 -19.33 -4.99 6.19
CA ALA A 458 -19.34 -3.70 5.50
C ALA A 458 -18.45 -2.67 6.21
N LEU A 459 -18.41 -2.67 7.56
CA LEU A 459 -17.50 -1.80 8.32
C LEU A 459 -16.02 -2.08 8.01
N THR A 460 -15.66 -3.31 7.65
CA THR A 460 -14.26 -3.66 7.36
C THR A 460 -13.73 -3.05 6.06
N PHE A 461 -14.60 -2.56 5.16
CA PHE A 461 -14.16 -1.79 3.98
C PHE A 461 -13.43 -0.50 4.38
N ALA A 462 -13.51 -0.06 5.64
CA ALA A 462 -12.80 1.10 6.14
C ALA A 462 -11.27 0.95 6.13
N TRP A 463 -10.76 -0.29 6.23
CA TRP A 463 -9.34 -0.55 6.40
C TRP A 463 -8.79 -1.68 5.53
N CYS A 464 -9.65 -2.49 4.91
CA CYS A 464 -9.26 -3.58 4.00
C CYS A 464 -10.04 -3.50 2.68
N SER A 465 -10.10 -2.32 2.09
CA SER A 465 -10.66 -2.10 0.76
C SER A 465 -9.57 -1.70 -0.24
N ASP A 466 -8.66 -0.80 0.14
CA ASP A 466 -7.52 -0.45 -0.68
C ASP A 466 -6.26 -1.26 -0.30
N GLY A 467 -5.80 -2.11 -1.21
CA GLY A 467 -4.56 -2.87 -1.03
C GLY A 467 -3.29 -2.01 -1.13
N GLN A 468 -3.36 -0.86 -1.80
CA GLN A 468 -2.21 -0.02 -2.10
C GLN A 468 -1.73 0.82 -0.91
N SER A 469 -2.67 1.19 -0.04
CA SER A 469 -2.41 1.97 1.17
C SER A 469 -2.06 1.10 2.39
N THR A 470 -1.76 -0.17 2.15
CA THR A 470 -1.31 -1.07 3.21
C THR A 470 0.04 -0.60 3.75
N PHE A 471 0.19 -0.58 5.07
CA PHE A 471 1.41 -0.14 5.75
C PHE A 471 2.60 -1.09 5.52
N MET A 472 2.30 -2.38 5.31
CA MET A 472 3.28 -3.47 5.33
C MET A 472 4.36 -3.38 4.22
N PRO A 473 4.03 -3.06 2.95
CA PRO A 473 5.03 -2.81 1.90
C PRO A 473 5.95 -1.62 2.21
N SER A 474 5.41 -0.50 2.71
CA SER A 474 6.21 0.66 3.10
C SER A 474 7.17 0.31 4.24
N ALA A 475 6.71 -0.43 5.25
CA ALA A 475 7.54 -0.90 6.35
C ALA A 475 8.65 -1.86 5.89
N ALA A 476 8.36 -2.77 4.94
CA ALA A 476 9.35 -3.68 4.38
C ALA A 476 10.44 -2.94 3.59
N ASN A 477 10.06 -1.97 2.74
CA ASN A 477 11.02 -1.12 2.04
C ASN A 477 11.83 -0.26 3.02
N ALA A 478 11.20 0.28 4.07
CA ALA A 478 11.89 1.05 5.10
C ALA A 478 12.94 0.23 5.86
N LEU A 479 12.61 -1.01 6.25
CA LEU A 479 13.57 -1.91 6.88
C LEU A 479 14.69 -2.31 5.94
N LYS A 480 14.42 -2.46 4.64
CA LYS A 480 15.47 -2.70 3.65
C LYS A 480 16.42 -1.52 3.52
N LEU A 481 15.89 -0.30 3.50
CA LEU A 481 16.70 0.93 3.52
C LEU A 481 17.53 1.04 4.79
N HIS A 482 17.03 0.52 5.91
CA HIS A 482 17.76 0.50 7.18
C HIS A 482 19.02 -0.40 7.12
N ASP A 483 18.99 -1.52 6.39
CA ASP A 483 20.15 -2.42 6.25
C ASP A 483 21.40 -1.73 5.66
N TYR A 484 21.23 -0.62 4.95
CA TYR A 484 22.32 0.13 4.34
C TYR A 484 23.02 1.09 5.32
N TYR A 485 22.50 1.28 6.55
CA TYR A 485 23.18 2.08 7.57
C TYR A 485 24.28 1.29 8.27
N THR A 486 25.45 1.91 8.45
CA THR A 486 26.46 1.37 9.36
C THR A 486 26.13 1.76 10.80
N HIS A 487 25.77 0.79 11.63
CA HIS A 487 25.80 0.97 13.08
C HIS A 487 27.28 1.06 13.51
N ARG A 488 27.80 2.27 13.66
CA ARG A 488 29.09 2.50 14.32
C ARG A 488 28.91 2.65 15.82
#